data_AF-A0A426DRU4-F1
#
_entry.id   AF-A0A426DRU4-F1
#
_cell.length_a   1.000
_cell.length_b   1.000
_cell.length_c   1.000
_cell.angle_alpha   90.00
_cell.angle_beta   90.00
_cell.angle_gamma   90.00
#
_symmetry.space_group_name_H-M   'P 1'
#
loop_
_entity.id
_entity.type
_entity.pdbx_description
1 polymer ?
#
loop_
_entity_poly.entity_id
_entity_poly.type
_entity_poly.pdbx_seq_one_letter_code
_entity_poly.pdbx_strand_id
1 'polypeptide(L)'
;MKLEHKELEEIFSLKISAELSAFRYGILQKEKEEIYHAAYQIDSMIHLYELLIEMCRTMKEELLIIAITIPELLHFLYGRWLEYGDSYAEDLQGCIDQELEALKNIDKKLKSLKNYYRTERMDEIA
;
A
#
# COMPACT_ATOMS: atom_id res chain seq x y z
N MET A 1 -0.50 -41.22 -6.18
CA MET A 1 0.19 -40.98 -4.89
C MET A 1 -0.41 -39.72 -4.31
N LYS A 2 -1.08 -39.78 -3.15
CA LYS A 2 -1.58 -38.59 -2.47
C LYS A 2 -0.44 -38.10 -1.57
N LEU A 3 0.00 -36.87 -1.75
CA LEU A 3 1.00 -36.25 -0.88
C LEU A 3 0.34 -35.96 0.48
N GLU A 4 1.08 -36.17 1.55
CA GLU A 4 0.67 -35.79 2.90
C GLU A 4 0.78 -34.27 3.08
N HIS A 5 -0.02 -33.71 4.00
CA HIS A 5 -0.01 -32.28 4.31
C HIS A 5 1.40 -31.73 4.57
N LYS A 6 2.21 -32.47 5.35
CA LYS A 6 3.58 -32.07 5.65
C LYS A 6 4.48 -32.01 4.41
N GLU A 7 4.32 -32.94 3.47
CA GLU A 7 5.06 -32.92 2.20
C GLU A 7 4.64 -31.71 1.36
N LEU A 8 3.35 -31.37 1.35
CA LEU A 8 2.84 -30.17 0.68
C LEU A 8 3.38 -28.88 1.32
N GLU A 9 3.46 -28.82 2.66
CA GLU A 9 4.07 -27.70 3.38
C GLU A 9 5.54 -27.52 3.00
N GLU A 10 6.32 -28.61 2.96
CA GLU A 10 7.73 -28.59 2.59
C GLU A 10 7.92 -28.14 1.13
N ILE A 11 7.13 -28.68 0.20
CA ILE A 11 7.16 -28.29 -1.22
C ILE A 11 6.80 -26.80 -1.38
N PHE A 12 5.74 -26.36 -0.72
CA PHE A 12 5.32 -24.97 -0.76
C PHE A 12 6.40 -24.04 -0.21
N SER A 13 6.97 -24.38 0.95
CA SER A 13 8.02 -23.59 1.62
C SER A 13 9.27 -23.48 0.75
N LEU A 14 9.70 -24.59 0.13
CA LEU A 14 10.83 -24.58 -0.81
C LEU A 14 10.56 -23.67 -2.01
N LYS A 15 9.35 -23.75 -2.59
CA LYS A 15 8.95 -22.91 -3.72
C LYS A 15 9.00 -21.43 -3.37
N ILE A 16 8.35 -20.99 -2.30
CA ILE A 16 8.31 -19.56 -1.96
C ILE A 16 9.68 -19.04 -1.50
N SER A 17 10.51 -19.89 -0.88
CA SER A 17 11.89 -19.56 -0.56
C SER A 17 12.73 -19.34 -1.82
N ALA A 18 12.51 -20.15 -2.86
CA ALA A 18 13.18 -19.99 -4.16
C ALA A 18 12.73 -18.71 -4.87
N GLU A 19 11.43 -18.39 -4.85
CA GLU A 19 10.91 -17.14 -5.41
C GLU A 19 11.49 -15.90 -4.71
N LEU A 20 11.53 -15.89 -3.37
CA LEU A 20 12.13 -14.78 -2.63
C LEU A 20 13.63 -14.66 -2.93
N SER A 21 14.33 -15.80 -3.04
CA SER A 21 15.76 -15.82 -3.36
C SER A 21 16.02 -15.25 -4.77
N ALA A 22 15.19 -15.62 -5.75
CA ALA A 22 15.27 -15.09 -7.11
C ALA A 22 15.00 -13.57 -7.15
N PHE A 23 13.97 -13.11 -6.42
CA PHE A 23 13.69 -11.68 -6.26
C PHE A 23 14.88 -10.93 -5.65
N ARG A 24 15.43 -11.43 -4.53
CA ARG A 24 16.58 -10.82 -3.86
C ARG A 24 17.80 -10.79 -4.76
N TYR A 25 18.05 -11.86 -5.52
CA TYR A 25 19.13 -11.89 -6.50
C TYR A 25 18.96 -10.77 -7.54
N GLY A 26 17.74 -10.58 -8.08
CA GLY A 26 17.43 -9.49 -9.01
C GLY A 26 17.63 -8.10 -8.40
N ILE A 27 17.21 -7.89 -7.15
CA ILE A 27 17.44 -6.63 -6.42
C ILE A 27 18.94 -6.34 -6.24
N LEU A 28 19.75 -7.35 -5.94
CA LEU A 28 21.19 -7.18 -5.74
C LEU A 28 21.96 -6.87 -7.03
N GLN A 29 21.36 -7.06 -8.21
CA GLN A 29 21.95 -6.65 -9.49
C GLN A 29 21.67 -5.17 -9.82
N LYS A 30 20.87 -4.45 -9.02
CA LYS A 30 20.49 -3.07 -9.27
C LYS A 30 21.48 -2.07 -8.68
N GLU A 31 21.48 -0.86 -9.23
CA GLU A 31 22.22 0.26 -8.65
C GLU A 31 21.59 0.73 -7.33
N LYS A 32 22.35 1.43 -6.50
CA LYS A 32 21.91 1.85 -5.15
C LYS A 32 20.60 2.63 -5.20
N GLU A 33 20.49 3.59 -6.12
CA GLU A 33 19.30 4.43 -6.29
C GLU A 33 18.06 3.59 -6.61
N GLU A 34 18.19 2.60 -7.49
CA GLU A 34 17.09 1.68 -7.81
C GLU A 34 16.70 0.81 -6.62
N ILE A 35 17.67 0.36 -5.82
CA ILE A 35 17.40 -0.40 -4.58
C ILE A 35 16.65 0.48 -3.58
N TYR A 36 17.03 1.75 -3.43
CA TYR A 36 16.32 2.71 -2.58
C TYR A 36 14.87 2.90 -3.03
N HIS A 37 14.64 3.05 -4.34
CA HIS A 37 13.27 3.14 -4.88
C HIS A 37 12.47 1.85 -4.69
N ALA A 38 13.13 0.69 -4.68
CA ALA A 38 12.51 -0.60 -4.43
C ALA A 38 12.33 -0.94 -2.93
N ALA A 39 12.72 -0.06 -2.00
CA ALA A 39 12.71 -0.37 -0.56
C ALA A 39 11.35 -0.87 -0.05
N TYR A 40 10.25 -0.23 -0.46
CA TYR A 40 8.90 -0.66 -0.10
C TYR A 40 8.55 -2.04 -0.65
N GLN A 41 8.90 -2.30 -1.91
CA GLN A 41 8.70 -3.61 -2.53
C GLN A 41 9.52 -4.68 -1.81
N ILE A 42 10.78 -4.40 -1.47
CA ILE A 42 11.67 -5.33 -0.75
C ILE A 42 11.06 -5.73 0.59
N ASP A 43 10.66 -4.74 1.39
CA ASP A 43 10.04 -4.95 2.70
C ASP A 43 8.73 -5.75 2.59
N SER A 44 7.85 -5.34 1.67
CA SER A 44 6.57 -6.01 1.43
C SER A 44 6.76 -7.47 0.98
N MET A 45 7.73 -7.74 0.10
CA MET A 45 8.01 -9.10 -0.39
C MET A 45 8.54 -10.02 0.72
N ILE A 46 9.38 -9.49 1.63
CA ILE A 46 9.86 -10.22 2.80
C ILE A 46 8.68 -10.53 3.74
N HIS A 47 7.84 -9.53 4.03
CA HIS A 47 6.71 -9.70 4.93
C HIS A 47 5.68 -10.70 4.39
N LEU A 48 5.36 -10.64 3.09
CA LEU A 48 4.49 -11.62 2.42
C LEU A 48 5.05 -13.04 2.54
N TYR A 49 6.36 -13.21 2.34
CA TYR A 49 7.01 -14.51 2.49
C TYR A 49 6.89 -15.05 3.93
N GLU A 50 7.18 -14.23 4.93
CA GLU A 50 7.11 -14.63 6.34
C GLU A 50 5.70 -15.06 6.72
N LEU A 51 4.68 -14.28 6.32
CA LEU A 51 3.28 -14.62 6.55
C LEU A 51 2.89 -15.95 5.88
N LEU A 52 3.31 -16.18 4.63
CA LEU A 52 2.99 -17.42 3.93
C LEU A 52 3.64 -18.65 4.57
N ILE A 53 4.88 -18.52 5.08
CA ILE A 53 5.58 -19.58 5.82
C ILE A 53 4.86 -19.92 7.13
N GLU A 54 4.30 -18.93 7.82
CA GLU A 54 3.52 -19.19 9.03
C GLU A 54 2.17 -19.81 8.71
N MET A 55 1.48 -19.28 7.70
CA MET A 55 0.13 -19.70 7.33
C MET A 55 0.10 -21.13 6.76
N CYS A 56 1.12 -21.54 5.97
CA CYS A 56 1.12 -22.82 5.26
C CYS A 56 0.92 -24.03 6.19
N ARG A 57 1.40 -23.95 7.44
CA ARG A 57 1.22 -24.95 8.51
C ARG A 57 -0.24 -25.28 8.82
N THR A 58 -1.14 -24.35 8.55
CA THR A 58 -2.59 -24.47 8.84
C THR A 58 -3.46 -24.41 7.59
N MET A 59 -2.87 -24.17 6.42
CA MET A 59 -3.60 -24.19 5.15
C MET A 59 -4.11 -25.60 4.86
N LYS A 60 -5.31 -25.67 4.27
CA LYS A 60 -5.87 -26.93 3.77
C LYS A 60 -5.02 -27.45 2.61
N GLU A 61 -4.95 -28.77 2.47
CA GLU A 61 -4.20 -29.44 1.39
C GLU A 61 -4.58 -28.92 0.00
N GLU A 62 -5.88 -28.67 -0.26
CA GLU A 62 -6.32 -28.18 -1.57
C GLU A 62 -5.76 -26.78 -1.88
N LEU A 63 -5.71 -25.90 -0.87
CA LEU A 63 -5.18 -24.55 -1.02
C LEU A 63 -3.66 -24.58 -1.21
N LEU A 64 -2.95 -25.43 -0.45
CA LEU A 64 -1.50 -25.63 -0.64
C LEU A 64 -1.19 -26.09 -2.06
N ILE A 65 -1.94 -27.07 -2.57
CA ILE A 65 -1.76 -27.57 -3.95
C ILE A 65 -1.95 -26.43 -4.95
N ILE A 66 -3.04 -25.66 -4.84
CA ILE A 66 -3.27 -24.51 -5.73
C ILE A 66 -2.11 -23.50 -5.64
N ALA A 67 -1.70 -23.14 -4.43
CA ALA A 67 -0.63 -22.16 -4.21
C ALA A 67 0.73 -22.64 -4.73
N ILE A 68 1.02 -23.94 -4.66
CA ILE A 68 2.21 -24.57 -5.26
C ILE A 68 2.19 -24.47 -6.79
N THR A 69 1.01 -24.54 -7.41
CA THR A 69 0.90 -24.49 -8.88
C THR A 69 0.99 -23.09 -9.47
N ILE A 70 0.78 -22.04 -8.67
CA ILE A 70 0.84 -20.64 -9.14
C ILE A 70 2.31 -20.22 -9.28
N PRO A 71 2.81 -19.90 -10.48
CA PRO A 71 4.16 -19.37 -10.66
C PRO A 71 4.26 -17.95 -10.09
N GLU A 72 5.42 -17.62 -9.51
CA GLU A 72 5.72 -16.27 -8.99
C GLU A 72 4.64 -15.76 -8.01
N LEU A 73 4.22 -16.64 -7.10
CA LEU A 73 3.14 -16.36 -6.15
C LEU A 73 3.42 -15.12 -5.30
N LEU A 74 4.67 -14.90 -4.88
CA LEU A 74 5.02 -13.70 -4.10
C LEU A 74 4.77 -12.41 -4.89
N HIS A 75 5.21 -12.34 -6.15
CA HIS A 75 4.97 -11.19 -7.01
C HIS A 75 3.49 -11.01 -7.32
N PHE A 76 2.78 -12.11 -7.57
CA PHE A 76 1.33 -12.08 -7.76
C PHE A 76 0.63 -11.46 -6.55
N LEU A 77 0.91 -11.94 -5.34
CA LEU A 77 0.29 -11.43 -4.11
C LEU A 77 0.69 -9.98 -3.82
N TYR A 78 1.93 -9.59 -4.08
CA TYR A 78 2.36 -8.21 -3.98
C TYR A 78 1.57 -7.27 -4.91
N GLY A 79 1.37 -7.67 -6.17
CA GLY A 79 0.53 -6.91 -7.11
C GLY A 79 -0.92 -6.78 -6.60
N ARG A 80 -1.49 -7.89 -6.11
CA ARG A 80 -2.84 -7.89 -5.51
C ARG A 80 -2.92 -6.99 -4.27
N TRP A 81 -1.87 -6.94 -3.47
CA TRP A 81 -1.76 -6.06 -2.31
C TRP A 81 -1.76 -4.58 -2.71
N LEU A 82 -0.99 -4.21 -3.74
CA LEU A 82 -0.99 -2.84 -4.26
C LEU A 82 -2.37 -2.40 -4.81
N GLU A 83 -3.10 -3.33 -5.42
CA GLU A 83 -4.46 -3.09 -5.90
C GLU A 83 -5.51 -3.06 -4.79
N TYR A 84 -5.20 -3.60 -3.60
CA TYR A 84 -6.19 -3.76 -2.52
C TYR A 84 -6.72 -2.42 -2.00
N GLY A 85 -6.02 -1.30 -2.29
CA GLY A 85 -6.52 0.07 -2.13
C GLY A 85 -6.92 0.38 -0.69
N ASP A 86 -6.02 0.99 0.08
CA ASP A 86 -6.41 1.56 1.36
C ASP A 86 -7.23 2.83 1.12
N SER A 87 -8.40 2.93 1.76
CA SER A 87 -9.23 4.14 1.73
C SER A 87 -8.47 5.35 2.27
N TYR A 88 -7.36 5.14 2.98
CA TYR A 88 -6.48 6.17 3.50
C TYR A 88 -6.17 7.30 2.50
N ALA A 89 -5.88 6.99 1.23
CA ALA A 89 -5.57 8.01 0.24
C ALA A 89 -6.81 8.88 -0.08
N GLU A 90 -7.98 8.25 -0.19
CA GLU A 90 -9.26 8.93 -0.42
C GLU A 90 -9.69 9.73 0.81
N ASP A 91 -9.50 9.17 2.02
CA ASP A 91 -9.79 9.80 3.30
C ASP A 91 -8.88 11.02 3.55
N LEU A 92 -7.59 10.90 3.22
CA LEU A 92 -6.63 11.99 3.32
C LEU A 92 -6.96 13.11 2.34
N GLN A 93 -7.31 12.76 1.10
CA GLN A 93 -7.76 13.73 0.10
C GLN A 93 -9.02 14.46 0.58
N GLY A 94 -10.00 13.73 1.11
CA GLY A 94 -11.22 14.31 1.68
C GLY A 94 -10.94 15.29 2.83
N CYS A 95 -9.99 14.95 3.72
CA CYS A 95 -9.56 15.84 4.81
C CYS A 95 -8.93 17.13 4.26
N ILE A 96 -8.01 17.02 3.31
CA ILE A 96 -7.36 18.19 2.69
C ILE A 96 -8.39 19.09 2.00
N ASP A 97 -9.33 18.52 1.25
CA ASP A 97 -10.36 19.28 0.54
C ASP A 97 -11.28 20.05 1.50
N GLN A 98 -11.65 19.43 2.63
CA GLN A 98 -12.45 20.08 3.66
C GLN A 98 -11.72 21.28 4.28
N GLU A 99 -10.45 21.12 4.64
CA GLU A 99 -9.65 22.20 5.22
C GLU A 99 -9.40 23.35 4.23
N LEU A 100 -9.12 23.03 2.96
CA LEU A 100 -8.97 24.04 1.92
C LEU A 100 -10.26 24.84 1.70
N GLU A 101 -11.42 24.20 1.75
CA GLU A 101 -12.70 24.89 1.62
C GLU A 101 -13.00 25.76 2.86
N ALA A 102 -12.65 25.29 4.06
CA ALA A 102 -12.74 26.09 5.29
C ALA A 102 -11.89 27.37 5.19
N LEU A 103 -10.65 27.27 4.69
CA LEU A 103 -9.77 28.42 4.47
C LEU A 103 -10.35 29.43 3.46
N LYS A 104 -10.91 28.97 2.34
CA LYS A 104 -11.58 29.87 1.37
C LYS A 104 -12.76 30.59 1.99
N ASN A 105 -13.52 29.93 2.86
CA ASN A 105 -14.66 30.54 3.52
C ASN A 105 -14.23 31.60 4.55
N ILE A 106 -13.10 31.41 5.23
CA ILE A 106 -12.49 32.42 6.09
C ILE A 106 -12.06 33.64 5.26
N ASP A 107 -11.37 33.44 4.12
CA ASP A 107 -10.96 34.54 3.24
C ASP A 107 -12.16 35.35 2.71
N LYS A 108 -13.24 34.69 2.28
CA LYS A 108 -14.50 35.36 1.89
C LYS A 108 -15.06 36.22 3.01
N LYS A 109 -15.13 35.69 4.24
CA LYS A 109 -15.62 36.43 5.41
C LYS A 109 -14.75 37.65 5.72
N LEU A 110 -13.43 37.51 5.66
CA LEU A 110 -12.48 38.62 5.88
C LEU A 110 -12.66 39.72 4.83
N LYS A 111 -12.83 39.36 3.54
CA LYS A 111 -13.10 40.31 2.47
C LYS A 111 -14.42 41.05 2.67
N SER A 112 -15.49 40.35 3.05
CA SER A 112 -16.78 40.96 3.34
C SER A 112 -16.72 41.93 4.53
N LEU A 113 -16.05 41.55 5.62
CA LEU A 113 -15.83 42.42 6.78
C LEU A 113 -15.03 43.67 6.40
N LYS A 114 -13.94 43.50 5.64
CA LYS A 114 -13.11 44.62 5.18
C LYS A 114 -13.91 45.60 4.30
N ASN A 115 -14.81 45.09 3.48
CA ASN A 115 -15.72 45.91 2.68
C ASN A 115 -16.74 46.66 3.56
N TYR A 116 -17.36 45.98 4.53
CA TYR A 116 -18.30 46.59 5.48
C TYR A 116 -17.70 47.81 6.20
N TYR A 117 -16.53 47.63 6.84
CA TYR A 117 -15.81 48.72 7.53
C TYR A 117 -15.22 49.79 6.60
N ARG A 118 -15.20 49.54 5.29
CA ARG A 118 -14.81 50.55 4.28
C ARG A 118 -16.01 51.40 3.88
N THR A 119 -17.20 50.80 3.79
CA THR A 119 -18.44 51.50 3.42
C THR A 119 -18.97 52.34 4.57
N GLU A 120 -19.03 51.82 5.81
CA GLU A 120 -19.48 52.63 6.97
C GLU A 120 -18.63 53.87 7.21
N ARG A 121 -17.31 53.77 7.00
CA ARG A 121 -16.39 54.91 7.13
C ARG A 121 -16.56 55.99 6.06
N MET A 122 -17.22 55.68 4.94
CA MET A 122 -17.54 56.65 3.90
C MET A 122 -18.87 57.37 4.21
N ASP A 123 -19.80 56.68 4.89
CA ASP A 123 -21.10 57.23 5.30
C ASP A 123 -20.99 58.14 6.54
N GLU A 124 -19.98 57.95 7.40
CA GLU A 124 -19.71 58.84 8.55
C GLU A 124 -19.00 60.17 8.18
N ILE A 125 -18.48 60.30 6.96
CA ILE A 125 -17.70 61.48 6.49
C ILE A 125 -18.50 62.32 5.46
N ALA A 126 -19.70 61.87 5.06
CA ALA A 126 -20.61 62.56 4.14
C ALA A 126 -21.66 63.40 4.89
#